data_AF-A0A1M5SXG3-F1
#
_entry.id   AF-A0A1M5SXG3-F1
#
_cell.length_a   1.000
_cell.length_b   1.000
_cell.length_c   1.000
_cell.angle_alpha   90.00
_cell.angle_beta   90.00
_cell.angle_gamma   90.00
#
_symmetry.space_group_name_H-M   'P 1'
#
loop_
_entity.id
_entity.type
_entity.pdbx_description
1 polymer ?
#
loop_
_entity_poly.entity_id
_entity_poly.type
_entity_poly.pdbx_seq_one_letter_code
_entity_poly.pdbx_strand_id
1 'polypeptide(L)'
;MKSKNILFVLALSLGMFATSCSNDDNEGETIIPLAGKYNLSQTGTIVNGQEVLVDAPQNQSGCSRDYLELKLSNAAVIGDYNGESCALTQTEGTYVRSHNDLTITIGNTSSVSDIMNLTNKELKLKDKTTGVITVYTR
;
A
#
# COMPACT_ATOMS: atom_id res chain seq x y z
N MET A 1 -57.79 -46.23 -19.37
CA MET A 1 -56.48 -46.08 -18.68
C MET A 1 -55.60 -45.18 -19.52
N LYS A 2 -54.80 -44.33 -18.86
CA LYS A 2 -54.41 -42.97 -19.27
C LYS A 2 -53.57 -42.89 -20.57
N SER A 3 -53.93 -41.93 -21.42
CA SER A 3 -53.23 -41.54 -22.66
C SER A 3 -51.87 -40.90 -22.37
N LYS A 4 -50.86 -41.27 -23.17
CA LYS A 4 -49.47 -40.84 -23.05
C LYS A 4 -49.29 -39.37 -23.44
N ASN A 5 -48.50 -38.67 -22.65
CA ASN A 5 -48.31 -37.22 -22.62
C ASN A 5 -47.80 -36.62 -23.94
N ILE A 6 -48.41 -35.48 -24.27
CA ILE A 6 -48.07 -34.56 -25.37
C ILE A 6 -46.74 -33.87 -25.09
N LEU A 7 -45.91 -33.84 -26.13
CA LEU A 7 -44.69 -33.04 -26.27
C LEU A 7 -45.06 -31.55 -26.28
N PHE A 8 -44.47 -30.73 -25.41
CA PHE A 8 -44.45 -29.27 -25.57
C PHE A 8 -42.99 -28.79 -25.51
N VAL A 9 -42.49 -28.44 -26.69
CA VAL A 9 -41.25 -27.69 -26.92
C VAL A 9 -41.63 -26.21 -26.89
N LEU A 10 -41.09 -25.45 -25.94
CA LEU A 10 -41.00 -23.98 -25.94
C LEU A 10 -39.65 -23.65 -25.26
N ALA A 11 -38.57 -23.40 -26.01
CA ALA A 11 -38.21 -22.16 -26.69
C ALA A 11 -37.89 -20.99 -25.74
N LEU A 12 -36.59 -20.62 -25.76
CA LEU A 12 -35.96 -19.32 -25.51
C LEU A 12 -36.31 -18.54 -24.23
N SER A 13 -35.32 -18.50 -23.33
CA SER A 13 -35.00 -17.24 -22.63
C SER A 13 -33.49 -17.02 -22.70
N LEU A 14 -33.12 -16.06 -23.55
CA LEU A 14 -31.79 -15.47 -23.62
C LEU A 14 -31.44 -14.88 -22.25
N GLY A 15 -30.49 -15.50 -21.55
CA GLY A 15 -29.74 -14.87 -20.48
C GLY A 15 -28.53 -14.16 -21.07
N MET A 16 -28.74 -13.06 -21.79
CA MET A 16 -27.65 -12.13 -22.11
C MET A 16 -27.23 -11.45 -20.82
N PHE A 17 -26.31 -12.05 -20.07
CA PHE A 17 -25.46 -11.30 -19.16
C PHE A 17 -24.38 -10.63 -20.01
N ALA A 18 -24.78 -9.61 -20.78
CA ALA A 18 -23.86 -8.57 -21.17
C ALA A 18 -23.54 -7.82 -19.87
N THR A 19 -22.50 -8.27 -19.17
CA THR A 19 -21.73 -7.38 -18.31
C THR A 19 -21.23 -6.30 -19.27
N SER A 20 -21.94 -5.18 -19.30
CA SER A 20 -21.43 -3.93 -19.82
C SER A 20 -20.23 -3.60 -18.94
N CYS A 21 -19.05 -4.08 -19.34
CA CYS A 21 -17.86 -3.28 -19.14
C CYS A 21 -18.16 -2.01 -19.93
N SER A 22 -18.63 -0.98 -19.23
CA SER A 22 -18.50 0.39 -19.68
C SER A 22 -17.10 0.51 -20.25
N ASN A 23 -17.00 0.97 -21.50
CA ASN A 23 -15.75 1.52 -21.99
C ASN A 23 -15.35 2.62 -21.00
N ASP A 24 -14.44 2.29 -20.11
CA ASP A 24 -13.63 3.27 -19.41
C ASP A 24 -12.21 2.85 -19.70
N ASP A 25 -11.60 3.61 -20.59
CA ASP A 25 -10.22 3.54 -21.03
C ASP A 25 -9.30 3.59 -19.80
N ASN A 26 -9.11 2.46 -19.15
CA ASN A 26 -8.00 2.25 -18.25
C ASN A 26 -6.96 1.50 -19.07
N GLU A 27 -6.26 2.28 -19.90
CA GLU A 27 -4.85 2.08 -20.21
C GLU A 27 -4.24 1.34 -19.03
N GLY A 28 -3.80 0.11 -19.24
CA GLY A 28 -3.33 -0.77 -18.17
C GLY A 28 -2.16 -0.13 -17.45
N GLU A 29 -2.45 0.70 -16.45
CA GLU A 29 -1.45 1.25 -15.55
C GLU A 29 -0.82 0.04 -14.90
N THR A 30 0.48 -0.11 -15.09
CA THR A 30 1.25 -1.08 -14.35
C THR A 30 1.17 -0.68 -12.88
N ILE A 31 0.23 -1.26 -12.15
CA ILE A 31 0.04 -1.00 -10.72
C ILE A 31 1.30 -1.49 -10.01
N ILE A 32 2.19 -0.57 -9.67
CA ILE A 32 3.38 -0.89 -8.88
C ILE A 32 2.88 -1.46 -7.54
N PRO A 33 3.28 -2.70 -7.18
CA PRO A 33 2.82 -3.30 -5.95
C PRO A 33 3.39 -2.51 -4.77
N LEU A 34 2.51 -2.10 -3.86
CA LEU A 34 2.88 -1.45 -2.60
C LEU A 34 3.65 -2.41 -1.68
N ALA A 35 3.44 -3.72 -1.82
CA ALA A 35 4.16 -4.70 -1.03
C ALA A 35 5.66 -4.70 -1.37
N GLY A 36 6.50 -4.68 -0.34
CA GLY A 36 7.96 -4.80 -0.40
C GLY A 36 8.62 -4.21 0.84
N LYS A 37 9.95 -4.30 0.87
CA LYS A 37 10.80 -3.74 1.93
C LYS A 37 11.40 -2.43 1.45
N TYR A 38 11.25 -1.37 2.24
CA TYR A 38 11.67 -0.03 1.90
C TYR A 38 12.54 0.56 3.01
N ASN A 39 13.76 0.94 2.69
CA ASN A 39 14.72 1.52 3.63
C ASN A 39 14.42 3.01 3.83
N LEU A 40 14.34 3.47 5.07
CA LEU A 40 14.07 4.85 5.44
C LEU A 40 15.20 5.74 4.94
N SER A 41 14.94 6.62 3.98
CA SER A 41 15.93 7.49 3.34
C SER A 41 15.97 8.88 3.97
N GLN A 42 14.83 9.58 3.96
CA GLN A 42 14.74 10.98 4.34
C GLN A 42 13.46 11.25 5.11
N THR A 43 13.48 12.31 5.91
CA THR A 43 12.28 12.88 6.53
C THR A 43 12.23 14.38 6.32
N GLY A 44 11.06 14.97 6.38
CA GLY A 44 10.94 16.41 6.22
C GLY A 44 9.52 16.93 6.29
N THR A 45 9.31 18.13 5.76
CA THR A 45 8.01 18.81 5.72
C THR A 45 7.93 19.71 4.49
N ILE A 46 6.78 20.37 4.31
CA ILE A 46 6.58 21.39 3.28
C ILE A 46 6.74 22.76 3.93
N VAL A 47 7.69 23.56 3.44
CA VAL A 47 7.88 24.96 3.85
C VAL A 47 7.69 25.85 2.63
N ASN A 48 6.77 26.82 2.71
CA ASN A 48 6.45 27.73 1.59
C ASN A 48 6.11 27.01 0.27
N GLY A 49 5.43 25.86 0.35
CA GLY A 49 5.05 25.08 -0.83
C GLY A 49 6.15 24.20 -1.42
N GLN A 50 7.34 24.17 -0.83
CA GLN A 50 8.45 23.33 -1.27
C GLN A 50 8.76 22.23 -0.24
N GLU A 51 9.04 21.02 -0.71
CA GLU A 51 9.55 19.94 0.13
C GLU A 51 10.94 20.31 0.67
N VAL A 52 11.11 20.27 1.99
CA VAL A 52 12.39 20.41 2.67
C VAL A 52 12.68 19.07 3.34
N LEU A 53 13.54 18.28 2.70
CA LEU A 53 13.92 16.94 3.12
C LEU A 53 15.35 16.91 3.65
N VAL A 54 15.57 16.17 4.72
CA VAL A 54 16.88 15.89 5.31
C VAL A 54 17.08 14.39 5.44
N ASP A 55 18.34 13.94 5.51
CA ASP A 55 18.63 12.55 5.85
C ASP A 55 17.93 12.17 7.15
N ALA A 56 17.24 11.03 7.11
CA ALA A 56 16.40 10.59 8.22
C ALA A 56 17.26 10.34 9.47
N PRO A 57 17.13 11.16 10.53
CA PRO A 57 17.98 11.10 11.74
C PRO A 57 17.77 9.82 12.56
N GLN A 58 16.70 9.07 12.27
CA GLN A 58 16.44 7.76 12.87
C GLN A 58 17.51 6.74 12.50
N ASN A 59 18.06 6.84 11.28
CA ASN A 59 19.13 5.93 10.85
C ASN A 59 20.40 6.20 11.63
N GLN A 60 20.81 5.23 12.45
CA GLN A 60 22.05 5.35 13.20
C GLN A 60 23.26 5.27 12.27
N SER A 61 24.20 6.20 12.42
CA SER A 61 25.46 6.19 11.68
C SER A 61 26.24 4.89 11.92
N GLY A 62 26.74 4.29 10.85
CA GLY A 62 27.46 3.01 10.89
C GLY A 62 26.56 1.76 10.87
N CYS A 63 25.24 1.91 10.97
CA CYS A 63 24.29 0.82 10.89
C CYS A 63 23.63 0.69 9.51
N SER A 64 22.95 -0.44 9.31
CA SER A 64 21.96 -0.54 8.23
C SER A 64 20.85 0.48 8.46
N ARG A 65 20.20 0.90 7.38
CA ARG A 65 19.07 1.84 7.46
C ARG A 65 17.86 1.14 8.08
N ASP A 66 17.09 1.88 8.86
CA ASP A 66 15.78 1.46 9.33
C ASP A 66 14.87 1.20 8.12
N TYR A 67 13.81 0.42 8.30
CA TYR A 67 12.95 0.06 7.18
C TYR A 67 11.48 -0.09 7.55
N LEU A 68 10.64 0.09 6.54
CA LEU A 68 9.24 -0.33 6.53
C LEU A 68 9.09 -1.48 5.52
N GLU A 69 8.61 -2.62 5.97
CA GLU A 69 8.24 -3.75 5.12
C GLU A 69 6.72 -3.93 5.11
N LEU A 70 6.14 -3.86 3.92
CA LEU A 70 4.73 -4.12 3.67
C LEU A 70 4.62 -5.49 2.99
N LYS A 71 4.12 -6.49 3.71
CA LYS A 71 4.03 -7.87 3.24
C LYS A 71 2.73 -8.11 2.48
N LEU A 72 2.74 -9.04 1.52
CA LEU A 72 1.53 -9.45 0.77
C LEU A 72 0.38 -9.96 1.67
N SER A 73 0.68 -10.37 2.90
CA SER A 73 -0.31 -10.76 3.92
C SER A 73 -0.99 -9.58 4.63
N ASN A 74 -0.78 -8.34 4.16
CA ASN A 74 -1.18 -7.09 4.81
C ASN A 74 -0.52 -6.83 6.18
N ALA A 75 0.59 -7.52 6.47
CA ALA A 75 1.41 -7.23 7.65
C ALA A 75 2.38 -6.08 7.37
N ALA A 76 2.50 -5.16 8.32
CA ALA A 76 3.52 -4.12 8.31
C ALA A 76 4.59 -4.47 9.34
N VAL A 77 5.86 -4.38 8.96
CA VAL A 77 6.99 -4.57 9.87
C VAL A 77 7.88 -3.33 9.79
N ILE A 78 8.06 -2.69 10.93
CA ILE A 78 9.02 -1.59 11.11
C ILE A 78 10.25 -2.19 11.75
N GLY A 79 11.41 -2.02 11.11
CA GLY A 79 12.68 -2.50 11.63
C GLY A 79 13.64 -1.36 11.91
N ASP A 80 14.13 -1.29 13.14
CA ASP A 80 15.02 -0.24 13.62
C ASP A 80 16.38 -0.85 13.97
N TYR A 81 17.46 -0.31 13.41
CA TYR A 81 18.84 -0.71 13.71
C TYR A 81 19.51 0.31 14.62
N ASN A 82 19.86 -0.08 15.85
CA ASN A 82 20.46 0.84 16.80
C ASN A 82 21.49 0.18 17.75
N GLY A 83 22.18 1.02 18.52
CA GLY A 83 23.22 0.61 19.46
C GLY A 83 24.55 0.28 18.78
N GLU A 84 25.60 0.05 19.59
CA GLU A 84 26.96 -0.19 19.08
C GLU A 84 27.07 -1.43 18.17
N SER A 85 26.21 -2.42 18.40
CA SER A 85 26.16 -3.65 17.59
C SER A 85 25.17 -3.58 16.43
N CYS A 86 24.51 -2.44 16.19
CA CYS A 86 23.43 -2.29 15.21
C CYS A 86 22.36 -3.39 15.37
N ALA A 87 21.90 -3.59 16.60
CA ALA A 87 20.89 -4.58 16.90
C ALA A 87 19.56 -4.20 16.22
N LEU A 88 18.90 -5.20 15.63
CA LEU A 88 17.60 -5.03 14.99
C LEU A 88 16.49 -5.21 16.02
N THR A 89 15.63 -4.20 16.16
CA THR A 89 14.33 -4.32 16.81
C THR A 89 13.24 -4.29 15.75
N GLN A 90 12.26 -5.18 15.84
CA GLN A 90 11.12 -5.21 14.92
C GLN A 90 9.82 -4.94 15.67
N THR A 91 9.01 -4.07 15.09
CA THR A 91 7.64 -3.81 15.52
C THR A 91 6.69 -4.22 14.40
N GLU A 92 5.74 -5.09 14.72
CA GLU A 92 4.79 -5.62 13.75
C GLU A 92 3.38 -5.03 13.94
N GLY A 93 2.64 -4.97 12.84
CA GLY A 93 1.23 -4.62 12.81
C GLY A 93 0.62 -4.93 11.45
N THR A 94 -0.39 -4.17 11.07
CA THR A 94 -1.10 -4.35 9.80
C THR A 94 -1.10 -3.06 8.99
N TYR A 95 -1.32 -3.19 7.69
CA TYR A 95 -1.60 -2.04 6.85
C TYR A 95 -2.78 -2.28 5.93
N VAL A 96 -3.43 -1.17 5.56
CA VAL A 96 -4.49 -1.14 4.55
C VAL A 96 -4.19 0.00 3.59
N ARG A 97 -4.30 -0.28 2.30
CA ARG A 97 -4.29 0.74 1.24
C ARG A 97 -5.71 1.02 0.79
N SER A 98 -6.09 2.29 0.72
CA SER A 98 -7.33 2.74 0.07
C SER A 98 -6.98 3.89 -0.86
N HIS A 99 -7.08 3.66 -2.17
CA HIS A 99 -6.62 4.63 -3.19
C HIS A 99 -5.15 5.04 -2.96
N ASN A 100 -4.92 6.32 -2.61
CA ASN A 100 -3.63 6.90 -2.30
C ASN A 100 -3.38 7.01 -0.80
N ASP A 101 -4.22 6.44 0.04
CA ASP A 101 -4.02 6.43 1.49
C ASP A 101 -3.39 5.12 1.92
N LEU A 102 -2.36 5.21 2.75
CA LEU A 102 -1.79 4.10 3.49
C LEU A 102 -2.12 4.28 4.97
N THR A 103 -2.87 3.33 5.52
CA THR A 103 -3.12 3.23 6.97
C THR A 103 -2.24 2.13 7.54
N ILE A 104 -1.46 2.43 8.57
CA ILE A 104 -0.67 1.45 9.32
C ILE A 104 -1.22 1.41 10.75
N THR A 105 -1.45 0.20 11.27
CA THR A 105 -1.93 -0.01 12.64
C THR A 105 -0.94 -0.87 13.41
N ILE A 106 -0.40 -0.32 14.51
CA ILE A 106 0.50 -1.00 15.44
C ILE A 106 -0.20 -1.03 16.81
N GLY A 107 -0.50 -2.21 17.33
CA GLY A 107 -1.29 -2.36 18.56
C GLY A 107 -2.66 -1.70 18.43
N ASN A 108 -2.95 -0.72 19.28
CA ASN A 108 -4.23 0.04 19.28
C ASN A 108 -4.11 1.41 18.60
N THR A 109 -2.97 1.72 17.97
CA THR A 109 -2.71 3.02 17.35
C THR A 109 -2.63 2.87 15.85
N SER A 110 -3.31 3.77 15.13
CA SER A 110 -3.25 3.84 13.66
C SER A 110 -2.73 5.20 13.21
N SER A 111 -1.91 5.20 12.17
CA SER A 111 -1.54 6.40 11.41
C SER A 111 -2.03 6.28 9.98
N VAL A 112 -2.39 7.42 9.37
CA VAL A 112 -2.86 7.50 7.98
C VAL A 112 -1.97 8.49 7.25
N SER A 113 -1.45 8.06 6.11
CA SER A 113 -0.57 8.87 5.26
C SER A 113 -1.07 8.93 3.83
N ASP A 114 -0.88 10.06 3.17
CA ASP A 114 -0.94 10.16 1.72
C ASP A 114 0.29 9.48 1.11
N ILE A 115 0.08 8.63 0.10
CA ILE A 115 1.12 8.11 -0.78
C ILE A 115 1.39 9.19 -1.83
N MET A 116 2.42 10.01 -1.59
CA MET A 116 2.80 11.10 -2.48
C MET A 116 3.50 10.61 -3.74
N ASN A 117 4.27 9.52 -3.63
CA ASN A 117 4.95 8.89 -4.75
C ASN A 117 5.12 7.40 -4.47
N LEU A 118 4.88 6.56 -5.49
CA LEU A 118 5.12 5.12 -5.44
C LEU A 118 5.73 4.68 -6.77
N THR A 119 6.98 4.26 -6.72
CA THR A 119 7.71 3.71 -7.86
C THR A 119 8.36 2.38 -7.48
N ASN A 120 9.05 1.74 -8.43
CA ASN A 120 9.86 0.56 -8.14
C ASN A 120 11.08 0.85 -7.24
N LYS A 121 11.41 2.13 -7.01
CA LYS A 121 12.59 2.57 -6.23
C LYS A 121 12.24 3.39 -4.99
N GLU A 122 11.04 3.95 -4.93
CA GLU A 122 10.67 4.92 -3.89
C GLU A 122 9.23 4.70 -3.40
N LEU A 123 9.05 4.83 -2.09
CA LEU A 123 7.77 5.08 -1.45
C LEU A 123 7.89 6.39 -0.66
N LYS A 124 7.14 7.42 -1.06
CA LYS A 124 7.06 8.70 -0.34
C LYS A 124 5.69 8.81 0.31
N LEU A 125 5.70 8.98 1.62
CA LEU A 125 4.49 9.13 2.44
C LEU A 125 4.44 10.51 3.07
N LYS A 126 3.25 11.07 3.24
CA LYS A 126 3.00 12.23 4.09
C LYS A 126 1.96 11.90 5.13
N ASP A 127 2.35 11.93 6.39
CA ASP A 127 1.42 11.70 7.49
C ASP A 127 0.35 12.80 7.53
N LYS A 128 -0.93 12.40 7.55
CA LYS A 128 -2.06 13.34 7.45
C LYS A 128 -2.26 14.18 8.70
N THR A 129 -1.76 13.71 9.85
CA THR A 129 -1.95 14.38 11.14
C THR A 129 -0.85 15.41 11.40
N THR A 130 0.39 15.02 11.13
CA THR A 130 1.59 15.79 11.46
C THR A 130 2.14 16.55 10.25
N GLY A 131 1.77 16.14 9.03
CA GLY A 131 2.32 16.69 7.79
C GLY A 131 3.75 16.25 7.49
N VAL A 132 4.36 15.39 8.32
CA VAL A 132 5.71 14.87 8.12
C VAL A 132 5.76 14.04 6.85
N ILE A 133 6.74 14.35 5.99
CA ILE A 133 7.06 13.57 4.80
C ILE A 133 8.14 12.55 5.18
N THR A 134 7.93 11.29 4.82
CA THR A 134 8.90 10.21 4.97
C THR A 134 9.16 9.58 3.61
N VAL A 135 10.42 9.56 3.20
CA VAL A 135 10.87 8.96 1.95
C VAL A 135 11.57 7.65 2.26
N TYR A 136 11.14 6.58 1.60
CA TYR A 136 11.81 5.29 1.64
C TYR A 136 12.30 4.87 0.26
N THR A 137 13.43 4.16 0.20
CA THR A 137 14.03 3.65 -1.04
C THR A 137 14.19 2.13 -1.03
N ARG A 138 14.19 1.52 -2.21
CA ARG A 138 14.48 0.08 -2.40
C ARG A 138 15.91 -0.15 -2.85
#